data_AF-H2Y6J6-F1
#
_entry.id   AF-H2Y6J6-F1
#
_cell.length_a   1.000
_cell.length_b   1.000
_cell.length_c   1.000
_cell.angle_alpha   90.00
_cell.angle_beta   90.00
_cell.angle_gamma   90.00
#
_symmetry.space_group_name_H-M   'P 1'
#
loop_
_entity.id
_entity.type
_entity.pdbx_description
1 polymer ?
#
loop_
_entity_poly.entity_id
_entity_poly.type
_entity_poly.pdbx_seq_one_letter_code
_entity_poly.pdbx_strand_id
1 'polypeptide(L)'
;SSFVDFQHVAYLTTSVVHLFVDIEFTDDPHQFEQKFNYRRPLYPILRFLWDEEQGRGKQAIREKALEALQNIEATKPPLLLSFINLFLNDSIFLIDEAIDHMRQIKVQEQERDEGEWEQLAPQEKNEKEMNLQQLVSIARFHNIMSNETVEALSYMS
;
A
#
# COMPACT_ATOMS: atom_id res chain seq x y z
N SER A 1 19.22 -9.93 13.28
CA SER A 1 18.83 -10.90 14.32
C SER A 1 17.77 -11.79 13.70
N SER A 2 18.06 -13.06 13.52
CA SER A 2 17.24 -13.97 12.72
C SER A 2 16.01 -14.41 13.50
N PHE A 3 14.81 -14.12 12.97
CA PHE A 3 13.53 -14.58 13.50
C PHE A 3 13.20 -16.04 13.11
N VAL A 4 14.20 -16.81 12.64
CA VAL A 4 14.04 -18.21 12.16
C VAL A 4 13.43 -19.14 13.23
N ASP A 5 13.57 -18.81 14.51
CA ASP A 5 13.02 -19.58 15.62
C ASP A 5 11.66 -19.08 16.15
N PHE A 6 10.99 -18.13 15.48
CA PHE A 6 9.71 -17.63 15.95
C PHE A 6 8.64 -18.75 15.89
N GLN A 7 8.21 -19.25 17.05
CA GLN A 7 7.34 -20.44 17.12
C GLN A 7 5.89 -20.18 16.66
N HIS A 8 5.48 -18.92 16.55
CA HIS A 8 4.08 -18.54 16.31
C HIS A 8 3.85 -17.88 14.95
N VAL A 9 4.66 -18.22 13.92
CA VAL A 9 4.57 -17.64 12.56
C VAL A 9 3.13 -17.67 12.02
N ALA A 10 2.42 -18.79 12.15
CA ALA A 10 1.06 -18.94 11.65
C ALA A 10 0.06 -17.99 12.33
N TYR A 11 0.18 -17.82 13.65
CA TYR A 11 -0.64 -16.88 14.42
C TYR A 11 -0.35 -15.44 14.01
N LEU A 12 0.94 -15.07 13.99
CA LEU A 12 1.37 -13.73 13.58
C LEU A 12 0.92 -13.40 12.15
N THR A 13 1.00 -14.36 11.23
CA THR A 13 0.50 -14.21 9.85
C THR A 13 -0.99 -13.87 9.84
N THR A 14 -1.79 -14.63 10.58
CA THR A 14 -3.24 -14.38 10.67
C THR A 14 -3.53 -13.02 11.32
N SER A 15 -2.80 -12.65 12.37
CA SER A 15 -2.96 -11.36 13.05
C SER A 15 -2.60 -10.17 12.17
N VAL A 16 -1.53 -10.27 11.36
CA VAL A 16 -1.13 -9.21 10.43
C VAL A 16 -2.21 -9.02 9.36
N VAL A 17 -2.72 -10.10 8.77
CA VAL A 17 -3.84 -10.04 7.82
C VAL A 17 -5.08 -9.40 8.45
N HIS A 18 -5.42 -9.78 9.69
CA HIS A 18 -6.54 -9.18 10.42
C HIS A 18 -6.34 -7.68 10.62
N LEU A 19 -5.15 -7.26 11.02
CA LEU A 19 -4.83 -5.85 11.23
C LEU A 19 -4.94 -5.03 9.93
N PHE A 20 -4.49 -5.58 8.78
CA PHE A 20 -4.67 -4.92 7.49
C PHE A 20 -6.14 -4.63 7.17
N VAL A 21 -7.01 -5.62 7.43
CA VAL A 21 -8.46 -5.52 7.23
C VAL A 21 -9.08 -4.55 8.23
N ASP A 22 -8.72 -4.62 9.51
CA ASP A 22 -9.24 -3.73 10.55
C ASP A 22 -8.91 -2.24 10.29
N ILE A 23 -7.73 -1.95 9.73
CA ILE A 23 -7.33 -0.59 9.35
C ILE A 23 -8.32 0.04 8.33
N GLU A 24 -9.03 -0.77 7.54
CA GLU A 24 -10.04 -0.26 6.60
C GLU A 24 -11.30 0.27 7.30
N PHE A 25 -11.53 -0.07 8.59
CA PHE A 25 -12.75 0.25 9.33
C PHE A 25 -12.54 1.24 10.48
N THR A 26 -11.45 2.01 10.48
CA THR A 26 -11.23 3.10 11.44
C THR A 26 -12.11 4.33 11.14
N ASP A 27 -13.00 4.74 12.05
CA ASP A 27 -13.97 5.84 11.84
C ASP A 27 -13.36 7.28 11.77
N ASP A 28 -12.34 7.54 10.95
CA ASP A 28 -11.70 8.86 10.79
C ASP A 28 -12.08 9.54 9.44
N PRO A 29 -12.51 10.82 9.41
CA PRO A 29 -12.82 11.52 8.16
C PRO A 29 -11.60 11.75 7.22
N HIS A 30 -10.36 11.65 7.70
CA HIS A 30 -9.12 11.65 6.88
C HIS A 30 -8.53 10.24 6.70
N GLN A 31 -9.31 9.19 7.01
CA GLN A 31 -8.86 7.80 7.07
C GLN A 31 -8.23 7.31 5.76
N PHE A 32 -8.75 7.77 4.62
CA PHE A 32 -8.44 7.12 3.36
C PHE A 32 -6.96 7.19 2.96
N GLU A 33 -6.25 8.30 3.21
CA GLU A 33 -4.80 8.34 3.04
C GLU A 33 -4.05 7.80 4.26
N GLN A 34 -4.58 8.02 5.47
CA GLN A 34 -3.95 7.57 6.70
C GLN A 34 -3.83 6.04 6.80
N LYS A 35 -4.77 5.28 6.22
CA LYS A 35 -4.74 3.82 6.19
C LYS A 35 -3.45 3.29 5.58
N PHE A 36 -2.93 3.96 4.53
CA PHE A 36 -1.67 3.58 3.90
C PHE A 36 -0.47 3.78 4.84
N ASN A 37 -0.49 4.84 5.66
CA ASN A 37 0.54 5.06 6.67
C ASN A 37 0.52 3.99 7.77
N TYR A 38 -0.67 3.56 8.22
CA TYR A 38 -0.80 2.47 9.18
C TYR A 38 -0.40 1.10 8.59
N ARG A 39 -0.64 0.89 7.29
CA ARG A 39 -0.27 -0.34 6.57
C ARG A 39 1.22 -0.43 6.25
N ARG A 40 1.88 0.69 5.98
CA ARG A 40 3.30 0.76 5.61
C ARG A 40 4.23 -0.09 6.49
N PRO A 41 4.19 -0.04 7.84
CA PRO A 41 5.05 -0.88 8.68
C PRO A 41 4.72 -2.38 8.62
N LEU A 42 3.56 -2.77 8.10
CA LEU A 42 3.14 -4.17 8.00
C LEU A 42 3.72 -4.89 6.78
N TYR A 43 4.06 -4.18 5.68
CA TYR A 43 4.62 -4.82 4.48
C TYR A 43 5.95 -5.55 4.74
N PRO A 44 6.94 -4.99 5.45
CA PRO A 44 8.16 -5.73 5.78
C PRO A 44 7.90 -6.96 6.65
N ILE A 45 6.91 -6.88 7.54
CA ILE A 45 6.49 -8.02 8.37
C ILE A 45 5.86 -9.10 7.49
N LEU A 46 4.98 -8.70 6.58
CA LEU A 46 4.31 -9.61 5.64
C LEU A 46 5.32 -10.31 4.72
N ARG A 47 6.28 -9.56 4.14
CA ARG A 47 7.39 -10.10 3.35
C ARG A 47 8.19 -11.12 4.15
N PHE A 48 8.58 -10.79 5.38
CA PHE A 48 9.30 -11.71 6.27
C PHE A 48 8.52 -13.02 6.52
N LEU A 49 7.22 -12.92 6.82
CA LEU A 49 6.37 -14.08 7.07
C LEU A 49 6.21 -14.96 5.83
N TRP A 50 6.31 -14.36 4.64
CA TRP A 50 6.24 -15.06 3.37
C TRP A 50 7.56 -15.74 2.99
N ASP A 51 8.68 -15.08 3.24
CA ASP A 51 10.02 -15.61 2.94
C ASP A 51 10.53 -16.60 4.00
N GLU A 52 9.73 -16.89 5.01
CA GLU A 52 10.05 -17.85 6.08
C GLU A 52 10.35 -19.24 5.51
N GLU A 53 11.56 -19.75 5.78
CA GLU A 53 12.08 -20.97 5.16
C GLU A 53 11.22 -22.22 5.40
N GLN A 54 10.56 -22.32 6.56
CA GLN A 54 9.70 -23.46 6.88
C GLN A 54 8.29 -23.34 6.25
N GLY A 55 7.99 -22.23 5.57
CA GLY A 55 6.75 -22.02 4.82
C GLY A 55 5.49 -21.94 5.68
N ARG A 56 5.62 -21.75 7.01
CA ARG A 56 4.48 -21.80 7.94
C ARG A 56 3.51 -20.64 7.74
N GLY A 57 4.02 -19.46 7.37
CA GLY A 57 3.20 -18.31 7.00
C GLY A 57 2.36 -18.60 5.76
N LYS A 58 2.98 -19.15 4.70
CA LYS A 58 2.28 -19.56 3.47
C LYS A 58 1.19 -20.59 3.76
N GLN A 59 1.48 -21.55 4.63
CA GLN A 59 0.52 -22.56 5.04
C GLN A 59 -0.70 -21.96 5.75
N ALA A 60 -0.48 -21.01 6.68
CA ALA A 60 -1.57 -20.32 7.36
C ALA A 60 -2.48 -19.55 6.38
N ILE A 61 -1.90 -18.89 5.37
CA ILE A 61 -2.68 -18.22 4.31
C ILE A 61 -3.46 -19.22 3.46
N ARG A 62 -2.89 -20.37 3.10
CA ARG A 62 -3.60 -21.43 2.36
C ARG A 62 -4.79 -21.98 3.14
N GLU A 63 -4.64 -22.20 4.44
CA GLU A 63 -5.74 -22.64 5.31
C GLU A 63 -6.87 -21.60 5.33
N LYS A 64 -6.52 -20.31 5.42
CA LYS A 64 -7.50 -19.21 5.32
C LYS A 64 -8.14 -19.09 3.94
N ALA A 65 -7.43 -19.44 2.87
CA ALA A 65 -8.00 -19.49 1.52
C ALA A 65 -9.04 -20.59 1.38
N LEU A 66 -8.75 -21.79 1.90
CA LEU A 66 -9.71 -22.90 1.92
C LEU A 66 -10.96 -22.55 2.74
N GLU A 67 -10.77 -21.94 3.92
CA GLU A 67 -11.87 -21.43 4.74
C GLU A 67 -12.71 -20.39 3.97
N ALA A 68 -12.06 -19.48 3.23
CA ALA A 68 -12.76 -18.47 2.44
C ALA A 68 -13.59 -19.08 1.31
N LEU A 69 -13.05 -20.07 0.60
CA LEU A 69 -13.77 -20.76 -0.48
C LEU A 69 -15.02 -21.50 0.04
N GLN A 70 -14.93 -22.10 1.23
CA GLN A 70 -16.07 -22.79 1.85
C GLN A 70 -17.15 -21.84 2.35
N ASN A 71 -16.80 -20.58 2.62
CA ASN A 71 -17.68 -19.59 3.24
C ASN A 71 -17.92 -18.37 2.33
N ILE A 72 -17.84 -18.54 1.01
CA ILE A 72 -17.91 -17.43 0.04
C ILE A 72 -19.27 -16.70 0.08
N GLU A 73 -20.34 -17.40 0.46
CA GLU A 73 -21.70 -16.86 0.58
C GLU A 73 -22.05 -16.40 2.01
N ALA A 74 -21.08 -16.40 2.93
CA ALA A 74 -21.32 -15.97 4.30
C ALA A 74 -21.72 -14.48 4.37
N THR A 75 -22.62 -14.15 5.30
CA THR A 75 -23.07 -12.76 5.51
C THR A 75 -21.93 -11.80 5.81
N LYS A 76 -20.91 -12.26 6.54
CA LYS A 76 -19.64 -11.55 6.72
C LYS A 76 -18.61 -12.18 5.77
N PRO A 77 -17.99 -11.39 4.88
CA PRO A 77 -16.97 -11.91 3.99
C PRO A 77 -15.82 -12.57 4.77
N PRO A 78 -15.30 -13.72 4.30
CA PRO A 78 -14.15 -14.36 4.92
C PRO A 78 -12.91 -13.45 4.93
N LEU A 79 -12.10 -13.59 5.97
CA LEU A 79 -10.95 -12.70 6.23
C LEU A 79 -10.03 -12.55 5.01
N LEU A 80 -9.64 -13.66 4.38
CA LEU A 80 -8.72 -13.60 3.25
C LEU A 80 -9.35 -12.94 2.01
N LEU A 81 -10.66 -13.13 1.80
CA LEU A 81 -11.38 -12.47 0.71
C LEU A 81 -11.43 -10.96 0.94
N SER A 82 -11.72 -10.51 2.16
CA SER A 82 -11.64 -9.10 2.54
C SER A 82 -10.24 -8.53 2.33
N PHE A 83 -9.21 -9.28 2.70
CA PHE A 83 -7.81 -8.88 2.55
C PHE A 83 -7.39 -8.74 1.08
N ILE A 84 -7.73 -9.70 0.22
CA ILE A 84 -7.44 -9.64 -1.23
C ILE A 84 -8.18 -8.47 -1.88
N ASN A 85 -9.47 -8.31 -1.59
CA ASN A 85 -10.27 -7.20 -2.13
C ASN A 85 -9.69 -5.84 -1.74
N LEU A 86 -9.24 -5.72 -0.50
CA LEU A 86 -8.58 -4.53 0.02
C LEU A 86 -7.28 -4.24 -0.76
N PHE A 87 -6.42 -5.24 -0.98
CA PHE A 87 -5.16 -5.04 -1.73
C PHE A 87 -5.40 -4.70 -3.20
N LEU A 88 -6.40 -5.29 -3.83
CA LEU A 88 -6.77 -4.95 -5.21
C LEU A 88 -7.25 -3.50 -5.31
N ASN A 89 -8.17 -3.09 -4.43
CA ASN A 89 -8.69 -1.72 -4.41
C ASN A 89 -7.58 -0.70 -4.13
N ASP A 90 -6.73 -0.97 -3.13
CA ASP A 90 -5.60 -0.13 -2.79
C ASP A 90 -4.59 -0.04 -3.93
N SER A 91 -4.27 -1.16 -4.59
CA SER A 91 -3.32 -1.17 -5.72
C SER A 91 -3.83 -0.33 -6.88
N ILE A 92 -5.10 -0.47 -7.25
CA ILE A 92 -5.71 0.32 -8.33
C ILE A 92 -5.63 1.81 -7.98
N PHE A 93 -6.09 2.19 -6.78
CA PHE A 93 -6.07 3.57 -6.34
C PHE A 93 -4.66 4.17 -6.32
N LEU A 94 -3.68 3.47 -5.70
CA LEU A 94 -2.33 3.97 -5.55
C LEU A 94 -1.61 4.13 -6.90
N ILE A 95 -1.88 3.22 -7.86
CA ILE A 95 -1.32 3.31 -9.22
C ILE A 95 -1.93 4.49 -9.96
N ASP A 96 -3.25 4.65 -9.92
CA ASP A 96 -3.94 5.73 -10.62
C ASP A 96 -3.47 7.11 -10.11
N GLU A 97 -3.39 7.29 -8.78
CA GLU A 97 -2.87 8.52 -8.19
C GLU A 97 -1.40 8.75 -8.53
N ALA A 98 -0.55 7.72 -8.47
CA ALA A 98 0.85 7.85 -8.83
C ALA A 98 1.01 8.33 -10.30
N ILE A 99 0.21 7.79 -11.22
CA ILE A 99 0.22 8.18 -12.64
C ILE A 99 -0.25 9.63 -12.81
N ASP A 100 -1.31 10.03 -12.11
CA ASP A 100 -1.81 11.40 -12.20
C ASP A 100 -0.80 12.42 -11.67
N HIS A 101 -0.21 12.16 -10.49
CA HIS A 101 0.84 13.01 -9.94
C HIS A 101 2.08 13.07 -10.85
N MET A 102 2.50 11.94 -11.44
CA MET A 102 3.60 11.93 -12.41
C MET A 102 3.29 12.76 -13.65
N ARG A 103 2.04 12.76 -14.12
CA ARG A 103 1.61 13.63 -15.23
C ARG A 103 1.73 15.10 -14.85
N GLN A 104 1.25 15.49 -13.66
CA GLN A 104 1.32 16.87 -13.18
C GLN A 104 2.77 17.34 -13.01
N ILE A 105 3.63 16.49 -12.43
CA ILE A 105 5.07 16.75 -12.31
C ILE A 105 5.68 17.02 -13.69
N LYS A 106 5.39 16.16 -14.68
CA LYS A 106 5.94 16.33 -16.03
C LYS A 106 5.53 17.67 -16.66
N VAL A 107 4.28 18.10 -16.48
CA VAL A 107 3.81 19.40 -16.97
C VAL A 107 4.58 20.53 -16.29
N GLN A 108 4.68 20.51 -14.96
CA GLN A 108 5.39 21.55 -14.21
C GLN A 108 6.89 21.61 -14.51
N GLU A 109 7.54 20.46 -14.69
CA GLU A 109 8.95 20.41 -15.11
C GLU A 109 9.14 20.95 -16.52
N GLN A 110 8.21 20.68 -17.45
CA GLN A 110 8.26 21.25 -18.79
C GLN A 110 8.10 22.77 -18.78
N GLU A 111 7.12 23.31 -18.03
CA GLU A 111 6.95 24.77 -17.88
C GLU A 111 8.21 25.43 -17.31
N ARG A 112 8.87 24.78 -16.34
CA ARG A 112 10.13 25.24 -15.75
C ARG A 112 11.25 25.24 -16.79
N ASP A 113 11.39 24.15 -17.55
CA ASP A 113 12.48 23.96 -18.51
C ASP A 113 12.32 24.88 -19.74
N GLU A 114 11.09 25.24 -20.11
CA GLU A 114 10.76 26.19 -21.18
C GLU A 114 10.98 27.66 -20.78
N GLY A 115 11.34 27.92 -19.52
CA GLY A 115 11.65 29.25 -19.03
C GLY A 115 10.44 30.06 -18.58
N GLU A 116 9.27 29.43 -18.43
CA GLU A 116 8.04 30.14 -18.06
C GLU A 116 8.12 30.69 -16.62
N TRP A 117 8.85 29.99 -15.74
CA TRP A 117 8.98 30.34 -14.34
C TRP A 117 9.87 31.57 -14.12
N GLU A 118 10.75 31.88 -15.07
CA GLU A 118 11.66 33.03 -15.06
C GLU A 118 10.92 34.34 -15.25
N GLN A 119 9.71 34.29 -15.83
CA GLN A 119 8.85 35.45 -16.03
C GLN A 119 7.93 35.73 -14.84
N LEU A 120 7.88 34.82 -13.85
CA LEU A 120 7.02 34.94 -12.67
C LEU A 120 7.63 35.87 -11.61
N ALA A 121 6.77 36.41 -10.75
CA ALA A 121 7.25 37.12 -9.56
C ALA A 121 8.00 36.14 -8.62
N PRO A 122 8.99 36.60 -7.84
CA PRO A 122 9.76 35.74 -6.94
C PRO A 122 8.92 34.90 -5.98
N GLN A 123 7.78 35.44 -5.51
CA GLN A 123 6.87 34.71 -4.64
C GLN A 123 6.16 33.55 -5.37
N GLU A 124 5.59 33.82 -6.54
CA GLU A 124 4.90 32.80 -7.37
C GLU A 124 5.86 31.70 -7.81
N LYS A 125 7.11 32.06 -8.12
CA LYS A 125 8.16 31.09 -8.44
C LYS A 125 8.45 30.16 -7.26
N ASN A 126 8.56 30.71 -6.05
CA ASN A 126 8.77 29.90 -4.83
C ASN A 126 7.56 28.99 -4.54
N GLU A 127 6.33 29.48 -4.75
CA GLU A 127 5.11 28.70 -4.57
C GLU A 127 5.04 27.53 -5.58
N LYS A 128 5.38 27.75 -6.85
CA LYS A 128 5.49 26.68 -7.85
C LYS A 128 6.55 25.64 -7.49
N GLU A 129 7.73 26.06 -7.04
CA GLU A 129 8.80 25.14 -6.63
C GLU A 129 8.38 24.29 -5.42
N MET A 130 7.73 24.89 -4.41
CA MET A 130 7.20 24.17 -3.26
C MET A 130 6.10 23.18 -3.66
N ASN A 131 5.20 23.58 -4.57
CA ASN A 131 4.16 22.71 -5.08
C ASN A 131 4.75 21.50 -5.84
N LEU A 132 5.75 21.73 -6.70
CA LEU A 132 6.44 20.67 -7.43
C LEU A 132 7.09 19.67 -6.46
N GLN A 133 7.79 20.16 -5.44
CA GLN A 133 8.40 19.31 -4.41
C GLN A 133 7.36 18.48 -3.65
N GLN A 134 6.20 19.07 -3.33
CA GLN A 134 5.10 18.36 -2.69
C GLN A 134 4.53 17.27 -3.62
N LEU A 135 4.27 17.59 -4.90
CA LEU A 135 3.80 16.63 -5.90
C LEU A 135 4.77 15.45 -6.02
N VAL A 136 6.08 15.71 -6.12
CA VAL A 136 7.12 14.67 -6.17
C VAL A 136 7.09 13.79 -4.92
N SER A 137 6.93 14.38 -3.74
CA SER A 137 6.83 13.63 -2.49
C SER A 137 5.60 12.71 -2.46
N ILE A 138 4.44 13.22 -2.88
CA ILE A 138 3.18 12.46 -2.92
C ILE A 138 3.26 11.35 -3.97
N ALA A 139 3.76 11.63 -5.18
CA ALA A 139 3.95 10.64 -6.24
C ALA A 139 4.87 9.50 -5.80
N ARG A 140 5.95 9.83 -5.08
CA ARG A 140 6.89 8.84 -4.54
C ARG A 140 6.21 7.95 -3.52
N PHE A 141 5.43 8.52 -2.61
CA PHE A 141 4.68 7.75 -1.62
C PHE A 141 3.74 6.75 -2.29
N HIS A 142 2.90 7.22 -3.22
CA HIS A 142 1.94 6.37 -3.94
C HIS A 142 2.64 5.24 -4.72
N ASN A 143 3.74 5.53 -5.41
CA ASN A 143 4.54 4.52 -6.11
C ASN A 143 5.15 3.47 -5.17
N ILE A 144 5.69 3.87 -4.01
CA ILE A 144 6.25 2.92 -3.04
C ILE A 144 5.14 2.01 -2.50
N MET A 145 4.03 2.60 -2.07
CA MET A 145 2.91 1.83 -1.50
C MET A 145 2.27 0.91 -2.55
N SER A 146 2.14 1.36 -3.80
CA SER A 146 1.66 0.54 -4.91
C SER A 146 2.57 -0.67 -5.12
N ASN A 147 3.88 -0.47 -5.22
CA ASN A 147 4.84 -1.56 -5.40
C ASN A 147 4.78 -2.58 -4.24
N GLU A 148 4.76 -2.11 -2.99
CA GLU A 148 4.65 -2.99 -1.81
C GLU A 148 3.33 -3.79 -1.82
N THR A 149 2.23 -3.17 -2.30
CA THR A 149 0.92 -3.84 -2.38
C THR A 149 0.88 -4.90 -3.48
N VAL A 150 1.41 -4.59 -4.66
CA VAL A 150 1.52 -5.54 -5.78
C VAL A 150 2.48 -6.68 -5.44
N GLU A 151 3.62 -6.40 -4.81
CA GLU A 151 4.53 -7.44 -4.34
C GLU A 151 3.84 -8.36 -3.33
N ALA A 152 3.10 -7.79 -2.38
CA ALA A 152 2.38 -8.59 -1.41
C ALA A 152 1.21 -9.39 -2.00
N LEU A 153 0.59 -8.94 -3.09
CA LEU A 153 -0.34 -9.74 -3.88
C LEU A 153 0.36 -10.93 -4.57
N SER A 154 1.60 -10.76 -5.06
CA SER A 154 2.37 -11.84 -5.67
C SER A 154 2.68 -13.00 -4.71
N TYR A 155 2.66 -12.72 -3.41
CA TYR A 155 2.75 -13.76 -2.41
C TYR A 155 1.51 -14.67 -2.45
N MET A 156 0.33 -14.14 -2.76
CA MET A 156 -0.91 -14.91 -2.70
C MET A 156 -1.16 -15.79 -3.94
N SER A 157 -0.34 -15.69 -4.99
CA SER A 157 -0.40 -16.52 -6.21
C SER A 157 0.39 -17.82 -6.09
#